data_AF-A0AAU0XMT5-F1
#
_entry.id   AF-A0AAU0XMT5-F1
#
_cell.length_a   1.000
_cell.length_b   1.000
_cell.length_c   1.000
_cell.angle_alpha   90.00
_cell.angle_beta   90.00
_cell.angle_gamma   90.00
#
_symmetry.space_group_name_H-M   'P 1'
#
loop_
_entity.id
_entity.type
_entity.pdbx_description
1 polymer ?
#
loop_
_entity_poly.entity_id
_entity_poly.type
_entity_poly.pdbx_seq_one_letter_code
_entity_poly.pdbx_strand_id
1 'polypeptide(L)'
;MAILVHATLPGVTADQYDALQRELQALPGDPFAGCLSQVCTVTDSGVELFDLWESSEAAEKFGSVMLPVAEKLGLPMTSGPPKMSQAHRYRVPGA
;
A
#
# COMPACT_ATOMS: atom_id res chain seq x y z
N MET A 1 10.11 1.16 -14.39
CA MET A 1 9.01 0.77 -15.30
C MET A 1 7.81 0.55 -14.42
N ALA A 2 6.72 1.29 -14.62
CA ALA A 2 5.70 1.41 -13.58
C ALA A 2 4.96 0.11 -13.31
N ILE A 3 4.66 -0.14 -12.04
CA ILE A 3 4.00 -1.35 -11.55
C ILE A 3 2.72 -0.94 -10.83
N LEU A 4 1.61 -1.55 -11.24
CA LEU A 4 0.37 -1.52 -10.46
C LEU A 4 0.43 -2.66 -9.44
N VAL A 5 0.26 -2.30 -8.17
CA VAL A 5 0.18 -3.21 -7.04
C VAL A 5 -1.27 -3.23 -6.57
N HIS A 6 -1.85 -4.42 -6.51
CA HIS A 6 -3.15 -4.66 -5.88
C HIS A 6 -2.94 -5.50 -4.63
N ALA A 7 -3.20 -4.91 -3.46
CA ALA A 7 -3.13 -5.58 -2.17
C ALA A 7 -4.50 -5.63 -1.53
N THR A 8 -4.82 -6.72 -0.86
CA THR A 8 -6.05 -6.86 -0.08
C THR A 8 -5.69 -7.03 1.39
N LEU A 9 -6.46 -6.44 2.29
CA LEU A 9 -6.25 -6.47 3.73
C LEU A 9 -7.57 -6.93 4.38
N PRO A 10 -7.84 -8.25 4.38
CA PRO A 10 -9.11 -8.78 4.84
C PRO A 10 -9.28 -8.55 6.34
N GLY A 11 -10.47 -8.10 6.74
CA GLY A 11 -10.80 -7.80 8.13
C GLY A 11 -10.20 -6.52 8.70
N VAL A 12 -9.42 -5.76 7.91
CA VAL A 12 -8.95 -4.42 8.30
C VAL A 12 -10.07 -3.40 8.10
N THR A 13 -10.31 -2.58 9.12
CA THR A 13 -11.28 -1.47 9.04
C THR A 13 -10.63 -0.18 8.51
N ALA A 14 -11.47 0.79 8.10
CA ALA A 14 -10.98 2.11 7.70
C ALA A 14 -10.15 2.79 8.81
N ASP A 15 -10.63 2.78 10.06
CA ASP A 15 -9.94 3.40 11.20
C ASP A 15 -8.58 2.74 11.48
N GLN A 16 -8.50 1.42 11.32
CA GLN A 16 -7.27 0.64 11.46
C GLN A 16 -6.27 0.96 10.35
N TYR A 17 -6.76 1.10 9.11
CA TYR A 17 -5.94 1.52 7.98
C TYR A 17 -5.43 2.96 8.16
N ASP A 18 -6.28 3.88 8.62
CA ASP A 18 -5.87 5.25 8.91
C ASP A 18 -4.82 5.32 10.02
N ALA A 19 -4.91 4.44 11.03
CA ALA A 19 -3.88 4.33 12.07
C ALA A 19 -2.55 3.83 11.49
N LEU A 20 -2.57 2.85 10.58
CA LEU A 20 -1.40 2.39 9.85
C LEU A 20 -0.77 3.53 9.04
N GLN A 21 -1.59 4.29 8.30
CA GLN A 21 -1.09 5.41 7.49
C GLN A 21 -0.45 6.50 8.36
N ARG A 22 -1.04 6.80 9.52
CA ARG A 22 -0.47 7.74 10.49
C ARG A 22 0.88 7.28 11.04
N GLU A 23 1.01 6.00 11.42
CA GLU A 23 2.30 5.46 11.89
C GLU A 23 3.34 5.48 10.78
N LEU A 24 2.97 5.13 9.53
CA LEU A 24 3.86 5.21 8.38
C LEU A 24 4.37 6.64 8.15
N GLN A 25 3.49 7.64 8.16
CA GLN A 25 3.86 9.04 7.98
C GLN A 25 4.73 9.61 9.11
N ALA A 26 4.70 8.97 10.30
CA ALA A 26 5.54 9.36 11.43
C ALA A 26 6.95 8.76 11.37
N LEU A 27 7.21 7.80 10.47
CA LEU A 27 8.54 7.23 10.30
C LEU A 27 9.52 8.25 9.69
N PRO A 28 10.81 8.18 10.05
CA PRO A 28 11.82 9.02 9.42
C PRO A 28 11.99 8.65 7.94
N GLY A 29 12.03 9.67 7.07
CA GLY A 29 12.18 9.51 5.62
C GLY A 29 10.84 9.59 4.88
N ASP A 30 10.82 9.11 3.64
CA ASP A 30 9.61 9.00 2.83
C ASP A 30 9.32 7.50 2.56
N PRO A 31 8.42 6.87 3.34
CA PRO A 31 8.03 5.48 3.13
C PRO A 31 7.42 5.24 1.74
N PHE A 32 6.80 6.27 1.15
CA PHE A 32 6.11 6.21 -0.12
C PHE A 32 7.00 6.65 -1.29
N ALA A 33 8.32 6.73 -1.10
CA ALA A 33 9.26 7.11 -2.14
C ALA A 33 9.10 6.22 -3.38
N GLY A 34 8.79 6.84 -4.53
CA GLY A 34 8.52 6.13 -5.79
C GLY A 34 7.07 5.65 -5.96
N CYS A 35 6.16 5.98 -5.03
CA CYS A 35 4.71 5.83 -5.21
C CYS A 35 4.19 7.02 -6.02
N LEU A 36 3.59 6.73 -7.17
CA LEU A 36 3.03 7.72 -8.10
C LEU A 36 1.57 8.05 -7.77
N SER A 37 0.83 7.08 -7.25
CA SER A 37 -0.56 7.23 -6.84
C SER A 37 -0.95 6.06 -5.96
N GLN A 38 -1.76 6.32 -4.93
CA GLN A 38 -2.35 5.31 -4.07
C GLN A 38 -3.85 5.52 -4.03
N VAL A 39 -4.61 4.44 -4.14
CA VAL A 39 -6.06 4.43 -3.95
C VAL A 39 -6.40 3.35 -2.94
N CYS A 40 -7.06 3.76 -1.87
CA CYS A 40 -7.60 2.86 -0.85
C CYS A 40 -9.12 2.77 -1.02
N THR A 41 -9.65 1.55 -1.01
CA THR A 41 -11.09 1.29 -1.05
C THR A 41 -11.50 0.41 0.13
N VAL A 42 -12.61 0.75 0.78
CA VAL A 42 -13.21 -0.05 1.84
C VAL A 42 -14.29 -0.93 1.22
N THR A 43 -14.25 -2.22 1.56
CA THR A 43 -15.18 -3.25 1.10
C THR A 43 -15.81 -3.95 2.29
N ASP A 44 -16.84 -4.77 2.05
CA ASP A 44 -17.45 -5.61 3.09
C ASP A 44 -16.47 -6.63 3.67
N SER A 45 -15.39 -6.97 2.94
CA SER A 45 -14.38 -7.96 3.36
C SER A 45 -13.15 -7.34 4.02
N GLY A 46 -13.02 -6.01 4.04
CA GLY A 46 -11.83 -5.30 4.52
C GLY A 46 -11.39 -4.19 3.56
N VAL A 47 -10.09 -3.89 3.52
CA VAL A 47 -9.52 -2.82 2.69
C VAL A 47 -8.84 -3.41 1.45
N GLU A 48 -8.97 -2.74 0.30
CA GLU A 48 -8.16 -3.00 -0.88
C GLU A 48 -7.35 -1.76 -1.28
N LEU A 49 -6.11 -1.98 -1.69
CA LEU A 49 -5.15 -0.96 -2.08
C LEU A 49 -4.76 -1.16 -3.53
N PHE A 50 -4.78 -0.06 -4.28
CA PHE A 50 -4.30 0.02 -5.66
C PHE A 50 -3.24 1.10 -5.72
N ASP A 51 -1.99 0.66 -5.72
CA ASP A 51 -0.83 1.55 -5.71
C ASP A 51 -0.09 1.47 -7.04
N LEU A 52 0.22 2.62 -7.60
CA LEU A 52 1.06 2.72 -8.79
C LEU A 52 2.46 3.16 -8.36
N TRP A 53 3.46 2.34 -8.68
CA TRP A 53 4.85 2.57 -8.31
C TRP A 53 5.72 2.77 -9.55
N GLU A 54 6.83 3.50 -9.42
CA GLU A 54 7.83 3.68 -10.48
C GLU A 54 8.55 2.38 -10.87
N SER A 55 8.66 1.44 -9.92
CA SER A 55 9.32 0.14 -10.06
C SER A 55 8.79 -0.89 -9.05
N SER A 56 9.07 -2.18 -9.29
CA SER A 56 8.78 -3.25 -8.33
C SER A 56 9.62 -3.11 -7.06
N GLU A 57 10.88 -2.66 -7.19
CA GLU A 57 11.79 -2.45 -6.07
C GLU A 57 11.25 -1.39 -5.09
N ALA A 58 10.63 -0.31 -5.60
CA ALA A 58 10.00 0.71 -4.76
C ALA A 58 8.80 0.12 -3.97
N ALA A 59 7.97 -0.69 -4.63
CA ALA A 59 6.85 -1.37 -3.98
C ALA A 59 7.31 -2.38 -2.90
N GLU A 60 8.38 -3.15 -3.18
CA GLU A 60 8.95 -4.11 -2.24
C GLU A 60 9.56 -3.42 -1.02
N LYS A 61 10.25 -2.29 -1.21
CA LYS A 61 10.77 -1.46 -0.12
C LYS A 61 9.64 -0.95 0.77
N PHE A 62 8.56 -0.42 0.17
CA PHE A 62 7.38 -0.01 0.94
C PHE A 62 6.77 -1.16 1.73
N GLY A 63 6.58 -2.32 1.11
CA GLY A 63 6.08 -3.51 1.80
C GLY A 63 6.95 -3.89 3.01
N SER A 64 8.27 -3.84 2.86
CA SER A 64 9.23 -4.16 3.94
C SER A 64 9.15 -3.19 5.11
N VAL A 65 8.78 -1.93 4.87
CA VAL A 65 8.57 -0.89 5.90
C VAL A 65 7.18 -1.00 6.53
N MET A 66 6.16 -1.30 5.73
CA MET A 66 4.76 -1.33 6.16
C MET A 66 4.40 -2.58 6.98
N LEU A 67 4.95 -3.74 6.64
CA LEU A 67 4.73 -4.99 7.37
C LEU A 67 5.00 -4.89 8.89
N PRO A 68 6.17 -4.43 9.36
CA PRO A 68 6.44 -4.35 10.80
C PRO A 68 5.53 -3.34 11.52
N VAL A 69 5.07 -2.30 10.84
CA VAL A 69 4.10 -1.33 11.42
C VAL A 69 2.73 -1.97 11.55
N ALA A 70 2.27 -2.69 10.52
CA ALA A 70 1.00 -3.41 10.56
C ALA A 70 0.99 -4.50 11.65
N GLU A 71 2.09 -5.22 11.81
CA GLU A 71 2.28 -6.21 12.90
C GLU A 71 2.22 -5.55 14.28
N LYS A 72 2.91 -4.41 14.47
CA LYS A 72 2.89 -3.63 15.73
C LYS A 72 1.48 -3.17 16.09
N LEU A 73 0.66 -2.82 15.10
CA LEU A 73 -0.73 -2.41 15.28
C LEU A 73 -1.71 -3.60 15.43
N GLY A 74 -1.23 -4.83 15.30
CA GLY A 74 -2.05 -6.04 15.41
C GLY A 74 -3.07 -6.18 14.28
N LEU A 75 -2.76 -5.67 13.09
CA LEU A 75 -3.67 -5.78 11.96
C LEU A 75 -3.80 -7.23 11.48
N PRO A 76 -5.00 -7.67 11.07
CA PRO A 76 -5.22 -8.99 10.47
C PRO A 76 -4.60 -9.08 9.07
N MET A 77 -3.27 -9.17 9.04
CA MET A 77 -2.43 -9.37 7.85
C MET A 77 -2.54 -10.80 7.33
N THR A 78 -3.77 -11.25 7.03
CA THR A 78 -4.07 -12.63 6.59
C THR A 78 -4.07 -12.79 5.06
N SER A 79 -3.73 -11.74 4.32
CA SER A 79 -3.73 -11.76 2.86
C SER A 79 -2.50 -12.46 2.29
N GLY A 80 -2.68 -13.11 1.13
CA GLY A 80 -1.57 -13.55 0.30
C GLY A 80 -0.71 -12.39 -0.21
N PRO A 81 0.39 -12.68 -0.93
CA PRO A 81 1.26 -11.64 -1.47
C PRO A 81 0.48 -10.70 -2.42
N PRO A 82 0.81 -9.40 -2.45
CA PRO A 82 0.13 -8.46 -3.32
C PRO A 82 0.35 -8.84 -4.80
N LYS A 83 -0.67 -8.62 -5.62
CA LYS A 83 -0.57 -8.85 -7.06
C LYS A 83 0.15 -7.67 -7.70
N MET A 84 1.30 -7.94 -8.29
CA MET A 84 2.05 -6.95 -9.07
C MET A 84 1.78 -7.15 -10.56
N SER A 85 1.58 -6.06 -11.28
CA SER A 85 1.33 -6.08 -12.73
C SER A 85 2.02 -4.90 -13.39
N GLN A 86 2.69 -5.12 -14.51
CA GLN A 86 3.31 -4.03 -15.26
C GLN A 86 2.22 -3.10 -15.81
N ALA A 87 2.33 -1.81 -15.48
CA ALA A 87 1.45 -0.80 -16.03
C ALA A 87 1.90 -0.46 -17.46
N HIS A 88 1.10 -0.82 -18.46
CA HIS A 88 1.38 -0.48 -19.87
C HIS A 88 1.20 1.03 -20.14
N ARG A 89 0.21 1.65 -19.48
CA ARG A 89 -0.07 3.08 -19.55
C ARG A 89 -0.77 3.52 -18.27
N TYR A 90 -0.39 4.68 -17.75
CA TYR A 90 -1.05 5.33 -16.63
C TYR A 90 -1.03 6.85 -16.82
N ARG A 91 -1.90 7.56 -16.09
CA ARG A 91 -1.92 9.03 -16.04
C ARG A 91 -2.25 9.44 -14.62
N VAL A 92 -1.43 10.32 -14.06
CA VAL A 92 -1.70 10.98 -12.78
C VAL A 92 -1.83 12.48 -13.07
N PRO A 93 -3.05 13.02 -13.18
CA PRO A 93 -3.24 14.44 -13.49
C PRO A 93 -2.72 15.32 -12.34
N GLY A 94 -1.90 16.32 -12.66
CA GLY A 94 -1.46 17.34 -11.69
C GLY A 94 -0.35 16.92 -10.71
N ALA A 95 0.28 15.76 -10.93
CA ALA A 95 1.54 15.37 -10.30
C ALA A 95 2.74 16.04 -10.99
#